data_AF-A0A920KNV7-F1
#
_entry.id   AF-A0A920KNV7-F1
#
_cell.length_a   1.000
_cell.length_b   1.000
_cell.length_c   1.000
_cell.angle_alpha   90.00
_cell.angle_beta   90.00
_cell.angle_gamma   90.00
#
_symmetry.space_group_name_H-M   'P 1'
#
loop_
_entity.id
_entity.type
_entity.pdbx_description
1 polymer ?
#
loop_
_entity_poly.entity_id
_entity_poly.type
_entity_poly.pdbx_seq_one_letter_code
_entity_poly.pdbx_strand_id
1 'polypeptide(L)'
;MTLTLDIYQSLWAMEQRIPGQAEDPVETHLAQIAEAGYAGACIDPNVSEIEDCLKLKPAFEQAGLKCMVNAFPMTSHRWNLCLIWRQR
;
A
#
# COMPACT_ATOMS: atom_id res chain seq x y z
N MET A 1 21.75 6.37 -20.87
CA MET A 1 20.76 6.61 -19.79
C MET A 1 20.24 5.26 -19.37
N THR A 2 20.35 4.90 -18.09
CA THR A 2 19.84 3.63 -17.57
C THR A 2 18.38 3.84 -17.20
N LEU A 3 17.49 3.02 -17.74
CA LEU A 3 16.08 3.00 -17.33
C LEU A 3 15.98 2.11 -16.08
N THR A 4 15.38 2.63 -15.01
CA THR A 4 15.15 1.89 -13.76
C THR A 4 13.66 1.56 -13.63
N LEU A 5 13.35 0.31 -13.29
CA LEU A 5 11.99 -0.16 -13.02
C LEU A 5 11.79 -0.27 -11.51
N ASP A 6 10.92 0.58 -10.95
CA ASP A 6 10.49 0.45 -9.56
C ASP A 6 9.38 -0.61 -9.48
N ILE A 7 9.60 -1.66 -8.69
CA ILE A 7 8.62 -2.72 -8.43
C ILE A 7 8.04 -2.53 -7.03
N TYR A 8 6.72 -2.60 -6.92
CA TYR A 8 5.98 -2.44 -5.66
C TYR A 8 5.24 -3.73 -5.33
N GLN A 9 5.21 -4.08 -4.04
CA GLN A 9 4.48 -5.25 -3.55
C GLN A 9 3.09 -4.84 -3.01
N SER A 10 2.03 -5.55 -3.40
CA SER A 10 0.69 -5.32 -2.83
C SER A 10 0.65 -5.78 -1.37
N LEU A 11 0.21 -4.90 -0.45
CA LEU A 11 -0.05 -5.30 0.94
C LEU A 11 -1.23 -6.27 1.03
N TRP A 12 -2.28 -6.06 0.22
CA TRP A 12 -3.42 -6.97 0.19
C TRP A 12 -3.01 -8.41 -0.17
N ALA A 13 -2.00 -8.58 -1.03
CA ALA A 13 -1.46 -9.89 -1.39
C ALA A 13 -0.58 -10.53 -0.30
N MET A 14 -0.21 -9.78 0.75
CA MET A 14 0.55 -10.28 1.91
C MET A 14 -0.35 -10.78 3.04
N GLU A 15 -1.64 -10.40 3.02
CA GLU A 15 -2.63 -10.79 4.03
C GLU A 15 -3.11 -12.23 3.82
N GLN A 16 -3.38 -12.94 4.92
CA GLN A 16 -3.81 -14.35 4.89
C GLN A 16 -5.33 -14.47 4.68
N ARG A 17 -6.10 -13.48 5.13
CA ARG A 17 -7.56 -13.40 5.06
C ARG A 17 -8.27 -14.61 5.66
N ILE A 18 -7.70 -15.21 6.71
CA ILE A 18 -8.25 -16.39 7.39
C ILE A 18 -9.35 -15.95 8.38
N PRO A 19 -10.59 -16.45 8.28
CA PRO A 19 -11.67 -16.08 9.18
C PRO A 19 -11.34 -16.34 10.66
N GLY A 20 -11.57 -15.33 11.50
CA GLY A 20 -11.37 -15.42 12.96
C GLY A 20 -9.91 -15.34 13.40
N GLN A 21 -8.97 -15.18 12.48
CA GLN A 21 -7.58 -14.89 12.78
C GLN A 21 -7.30 -13.42 12.48
N ALA A 22 -6.52 -12.79 13.36
CA ALA A 22 -6.02 -11.45 13.09
C ALA A 22 -4.93 -11.53 12.02
N GLU A 23 -4.88 -10.53 11.14
CA GLU A 23 -3.73 -10.33 10.27
C GLU A 23 -2.51 -9.90 11.08
N ASP A 24 -1.33 -10.15 10.54
CA ASP A 24 -0.11 -9.56 11.07
C ASP A 24 -0.17 -8.03 10.97
N PRO A 25 0.54 -7.30 11.85
CA PRO A 25 0.68 -5.85 11.72
C PRO A 25 1.28 -5.47 10.37
N VAL A 26 0.81 -4.36 9.78
CA VAL A 26 1.29 -3.85 8.49
C VAL A 26 2.82 -3.64 8.50
N GLU A 27 3.37 -3.22 9.63
CA GLU A 27 4.80 -3.03 9.83
C GLU A 27 5.62 -4.31 9.56
N THR A 28 5.07 -5.48 9.90
CA THR A 28 5.69 -6.79 9.63
C THR A 28 5.81 -7.02 8.13
N HIS A 29 4.76 -6.74 7.38
CA HIS A 29 4.77 -6.87 5.92
C HIS A 29 5.70 -5.83 5.27
N LEU A 30 5.70 -4.59 5.75
CA LEU A 30 6.60 -3.56 5.23
C LEU A 30 8.08 -3.91 5.47
N ALA A 31 8.41 -4.49 6.62
CA ALA A 31 9.77 -4.97 6.88
C ALA A 31 10.18 -6.08 5.88
N GLN A 32 9.31 -7.05 5.62
CA GLN A 32 9.54 -8.11 4.63
C GLN A 32 9.73 -7.56 3.21
N ILE A 33 8.91 -6.58 2.82
CA ILE A 33 8.98 -5.93 1.51
C ILE A 33 10.31 -5.18 1.35
N ALA A 34 10.74 -4.45 2.38
CA ALA A 34 12.02 -3.75 2.40
C ALA A 34 13.21 -4.71 2.32
N GLU A 35 13.18 -5.80 3.11
CA GLU A 35 14.22 -6.84 3.09
C GLU A 35 14.35 -7.50 1.71
N ALA A 36 13.23 -7.73 1.03
CA ALA A 36 13.21 -8.30 -0.31
C ALA A 36 13.66 -7.33 -1.43
N GLY A 37 13.94 -6.06 -1.11
CA GLY A 37 14.49 -5.09 -2.04
C GLY A 37 13.47 -4.45 -3.00
N TYR A 38 12.19 -4.48 -2.66
CA TYR A 38 11.16 -3.75 -3.42
C TYR A 38 11.32 -2.24 -3.25
N ALA A 39 10.88 -1.47 -4.25
CA ALA A 39 10.90 -0.01 -4.19
C ALA A 39 9.82 0.57 -3.26
N GLY A 40 8.79 -0.21 -2.97
CA GLY A 40 7.64 0.24 -2.18
C GLY A 40 6.56 -0.81 -2.02
N ALA A 41 5.46 -0.41 -1.39
CA ALA A 41 4.26 -1.23 -1.26
C ALA A 41 3.01 -0.50 -1.77
N CYS A 42 2.01 -1.28 -2.18
CA CYS A 42 0.71 -0.79 -2.61
C CYS A 42 -0.32 -0.97 -1.50
N ILE A 43 -1.17 0.04 -1.31
CA ILE A 43 -2.35 -0.03 -0.44
C ILE A 43 -3.60 0.20 -1.28
N ASP A 44 -4.64 -0.58 -1.02
CA ASP A 44 -5.87 -0.62 -1.81
C ASP A 44 -7.10 -0.24 -0.94
N PRO A 45 -7.18 1.00 -0.41
CA PRO A 45 -8.21 1.39 0.55
C PRO A 45 -9.61 1.50 -0.08
N ASN A 46 -10.62 1.05 0.66
CA ASN A 46 -11.97 1.56 0.50
C ASN A 46 -12.08 2.99 1.08
N VAL A 47 -13.12 3.74 0.70
CA VAL A 47 -13.34 5.11 1.18
C VAL A 47 -13.41 5.20 2.71
N SER A 48 -14.02 4.22 3.36
CA SER A 48 -14.09 4.15 4.82
C SER A 48 -12.73 3.90 5.50
N GLU A 49 -11.73 3.44 4.74
CA GLU A 49 -10.42 3.02 5.26
C GLU A 49 -9.33 4.04 4.96
N ILE A 50 -9.65 5.14 4.25
CA ILE A 50 -8.68 6.17 3.84
C ILE A 50 -7.98 6.78 5.07
N GLU A 51 -8.73 7.13 6.12
CA GLU A 51 -8.16 7.74 7.32
C GLU A 51 -7.21 6.79 8.05
N ASP A 52 -7.52 5.48 8.07
CA ASP A 52 -6.64 4.47 8.67
C ASP A 52 -5.39 4.25 7.82
N CYS A 53 -5.53 4.21 6.50
CA CYS A 53 -4.40 4.13 5.57
C CYS A 53 -3.46 5.33 5.66
N LEU A 54 -3.97 6.54 5.90
CA LEU A 54 -3.14 7.73 6.12
C LEU A 54 -2.27 7.61 7.36
N LYS A 55 -2.72 6.89 8.39
CA LYS A 55 -1.94 6.65 9.63
C LYS A 55 -0.74 5.73 9.40
N LEU A 56 -0.68 5.00 8.28
CA LEU A 56 0.44 4.12 7.94
C LEU A 56 1.66 4.88 7.43
N LYS A 57 1.54 6.18 7.13
CA LYS A 57 2.64 6.99 6.60
C LYS A 57 3.96 6.85 7.38
N PRO A 58 4.00 6.93 8.73
CA PRO A 58 5.23 6.78 9.50
C PRO A 58 5.87 5.40 9.33
N ALA A 59 5.08 4.34 9.17
CA ALA A 59 5.58 2.98 8.98
C ALA A 59 6.30 2.84 7.63
N PHE A 60 5.74 3.42 6.56
CA PHE A 60 6.40 3.48 5.25
C PHE A 60 7.73 4.26 5.31
N GLU A 61 7.73 5.42 5.99
CA GLU A 61 8.94 6.23 6.16
C GLU A 61 10.03 5.48 6.94
N GLN A 62 9.66 4.78 8.02
CA GLN A 62 10.58 3.95 8.81
C GLN A 62 11.15 2.78 8.01
N ALA A 63 10.35 2.16 7.15
CA ALA A 63 10.79 1.07 6.28
C ALA A 63 11.59 1.55 5.06
N GLY A 64 11.67 2.87 4.81
CA GLY A 64 12.31 3.43 3.62
C GLY A 64 11.60 3.08 2.31
N LEU A 65 10.31 2.74 2.39
CA LEU A 65 9.51 2.27 1.25
C LEU A 65 8.64 3.40 0.69
N LYS A 66 8.51 3.44 -0.64
CA LYS A 66 7.50 4.28 -1.30
C LYS A 66 6.11 3.67 -1.09
N CYS A 67 5.10 4.53 -1.04
CA CYS A 67 3.70 4.11 -0.98
C CYS A 67 3.04 4.39 -2.34
N MET A 68 2.28 3.42 -2.86
CA MET A 68 1.37 3.59 -3.98
C MET A 68 -0.05 3.28 -3.52
N VAL A 69 -0.99 4.19 -3.80
CA VAL A 69 -2.39 4.01 -3.41
C VAL A 69 -3.22 3.61 -4.64
N ASN A 70 -4.07 2.61 -4.49
CA ASN A 70 -5.06 2.19 -5.47
C ASN A 70 -6.45 2.38 -4.86
N ALA A 71 -7.11 3.50 -5.16
CA ALA A 71 -8.45 3.77 -4.68
C ALA A 71 -9.47 3.63 -5.81
N PHE A 72 -10.60 2.98 -5.53
CA PHE A 72 -11.70 2.86 -6.48
C PHE A 72 -12.85 3.80 -6.12
N PRO A 73 -13.52 4.40 -7.12
CA PRO A 73 -14.64 5.27 -6.90
C PRO A 73 -15.88 4.52 -6.42
N MET A 74 -16.59 5.08 -5.43
CA MET A 74 -17.78 4.46 -4.82
C MET A 74 -19.03 4.43 -5.71
N THR A 75 -19.10 5.28 -6.75
CA THR A 75 -20.24 5.34 -7.67
C THR A 75 -19.79 5.57 -9.10
N SER A 76 -20.59 5.05 -10.05
CA SER A 76 -20.37 5.18 -11.50
C SER A 76 -20.36 6.62 -12.04
N HIS A 77 -20.69 7.61 -11.21
CA HIS A 77 -20.68 9.03 -11.59
C HIS A 77 -19.47 9.80 -11.04
N ARG A 78 -18.59 9.14 -10.28
CA ARG A 78 -17.43 9.77 -9.63
C ARG A 78 -16.12 9.05 -9.97
N TRP A 79 -15.86 8.81 -11.26
CA TRP A 79 -14.69 8.09 -11.79
C TRP A 79 -13.31 8.76 -11.59
N ASN A 80 -13.22 9.89 -10.91
CA ASN A 80 -12.02 10.74 -11.01
C ASN A 80 -10.86 10.42 -10.06
N LEU A 81 -10.91 9.34 -9.27
CA LEU A 81 -9.91 9.16 -8.21
C LEU A 81 -9.31 7.74 -8.14
N CYS A 82 -8.79 7.22 -9.26
CA CYS A 82 -7.64 6.32 -9.16
C CYS A 82 -6.39 7.19 -8.92
N LEU A 83 -6.20 7.66 -7.68
CA LEU A 83 -5.01 8.40 -7.30
C LEU A 83 -3.90 7.40 -7.03
N ILE A 84 -3.07 7.13 -8.05
CA ILE A 84 -1.71 6.63 -7.83
C ILE A 84 -0.94 7.74 -7.11
N TRP A 85 -1.11 7.80 -5.78
CA TRP A 85 -0.37 8.74 -4.96
C TRP A 85 0.99 8.11 -4.64
N ARG A 86 1.99 8.47 -5.44
CA ARG A 86 3.39 8.13 -5.16
C ARG A 86 3.95 9.19 -4.24
N GLN A 87 4.23 8.84 -2.99
CA GLN A 87 5.08 9.67 -2.14
C GLN A 87 6.43 9.83 -2.86
N ARG A 88 6.83 11.08 -3.15
CA ARG A 88 8.10 11.40 -3.82
C ARG A 88 9.26 11.19 -2.87
#